data_AF-A0A8H7N4Y6-F1
#
_entry.id   AF-A0A8H7N4Y6-F1
#
_cell.length_a   1.000
_cell.length_b   1.000
_cell.length_c   1.000
_cell.angle_alpha   90.00
_cell.angle_beta   90.00
_cell.angle_gamma   90.00
#
_symmetry.space_group_name_H-M   'P 1'
#
loop_
_entity.id
_entity.type
_entity.pdbx_description
1 polymer ?
#
loop_
_entity_poly.entity_id
_entity_poly.type
_entity_poly.pdbx_seq_one_letter_code
_entity_poly.pdbx_strand_id
1 'polypeptide(L)'
;MLIVHGTTYYSHAALTNCILTQLKQHLETLTQTDYLHSDLHIWLLSIGMAASTGMPQVQWFFDQACIAALALRLREWEQVLGRLERILWIPGPQREAISRRWEEIWGMLQES
;
A
#
# COMPACT_ATOMS: atom_id res chain seq x y z
N MET A 1 8.44 -15.77 10.81
CA MET A 1 7.92 -16.90 10.00
C MET A 1 8.95 -17.40 8.98
N LEU A 2 9.35 -16.60 7.98
CA LEU A 2 10.34 -17.00 6.95
C LEU A 2 11.73 -17.42 7.48
N ILE A 3 12.27 -16.68 8.46
CA ILE A 3 13.58 -16.99 9.07
C ILE A 3 13.55 -18.32 9.84
N VAL A 4 12.37 -18.75 10.32
CA VAL A 4 12.23 -19.92 11.21
C VAL A 4 11.80 -21.18 10.46
N HIS A 5 10.90 -21.06 9.49
CA HIS A 5 10.31 -22.21 8.80
C HIS A 5 10.77 -22.36 7.35
N GLY A 6 11.54 -21.41 6.80
CA GLY A 6 11.94 -21.41 5.39
C GLY A 6 10.76 -21.18 4.43
N THR A 7 11.05 -20.85 3.17
CA THR A 7 10.04 -20.64 2.12
C THR A 7 9.38 -21.95 1.65
N THR A 8 9.85 -23.11 2.11
CA THR A 8 9.46 -24.43 1.61
C THR A 8 8.09 -24.90 2.11
N TYR A 9 7.63 -24.43 3.27
CA TYR A 9 6.43 -24.95 3.93
C TYR A 9 5.16 -24.12 3.73
N TYR A 10 5.27 -22.95 3.11
CA TYR A 10 4.12 -22.10 2.84
C TYR A 10 4.07 -21.73 1.37
N SER A 11 2.88 -21.82 0.78
CA SER A 11 2.67 -21.22 -0.53
C SER A 11 2.94 -19.71 -0.44
N HIS A 12 3.52 -19.15 -1.50
CA HIS A 12 3.79 -17.71 -1.54
C HIS A 12 2.50 -16.90 -1.29
N ALA A 13 1.37 -17.37 -1.83
CA ALA A 13 0.05 -16.76 -1.59
C ALA A 13 -0.37 -16.81 -0.11
N ALA A 14 -0.17 -17.93 0.59
CA ALA A 14 -0.53 -18.05 2.01
C ALA A 14 0.32 -17.13 2.91
N LEU A 15 1.63 -17.01 2.63
CA LEU A 15 2.50 -16.08 3.34
C LEU A 15 2.09 -14.63 3.10
N THR A 16 1.90 -14.26 1.82
CA THR A 16 1.52 -12.90 1.46
C THR A 16 0.18 -12.53 2.09
N ASN A 17 -0.82 -13.41 2.06
CA ASN A 17 -2.11 -13.17 2.69
C ASN A 17 -1.98 -12.98 4.22
N CYS A 18 -1.17 -13.81 4.89
CA CYS A 18 -0.92 -13.69 6.33
C CYS A 18 -0.25 -12.36 6.69
N ILE A 19 0.80 -11.99 5.94
CA ILE A 19 1.54 -10.73 6.14
C ILE A 19 0.63 -9.53 5.89
N LEU A 20 -0.15 -9.53 4.80
CA LEU A 20 -1.06 -8.44 4.47
C LEU A 20 -2.19 -8.29 5.49
N THR A 21 -2.69 -9.41 6.02
CA THR A 21 -3.74 -9.38 7.05
C THR A 21 -3.20 -8.76 8.34
N GLN A 22 -2.00 -9.16 8.78
CA GLN A 22 -1.36 -8.55 9.95
C GLN A 22 -1.02 -7.08 9.70
N LEU A 23 -0.47 -6.75 8.52
CA LEU A 23 -0.15 -5.38 8.15
C LEU A 23 -1.40 -4.48 8.21
N LYS A 24 -2.52 -4.94 7.63
CA LYS A 24 -3.80 -4.24 7.71
C LYS A 24 -4.20 -3.98 9.17
N GLN A 25 -4.19 -4.99 10.03
CA GLN A 25 -4.58 -4.84 11.44
C GLN A 25 -3.70 -3.83 12.20
N HIS A 26 -2.40 -3.85 11.95
CA HIS A 26 -1.48 -2.88 12.55
C HIS A 26 -1.72 -1.47 12.01
N LEU A 27 -1.99 -1.31 10.71
CA LEU A 27 -2.33 -0.03 10.13
C LEU A 27 -3.65 0.52 10.67
N GLU A 28 -4.69 -0.31 10.83
CA GLU A 28 -5.96 0.08 11.47
C GLU A 28 -5.78 0.57 12.91
N THR A 29 -4.74 0.10 13.61
CA THR A 29 -4.40 0.61 14.94
C THR A 29 -3.63 1.95 14.83
N LEU A 30 -2.73 2.06 13.86
CA LEU A 30 -1.91 3.26 13.64
C LEU A 30 -2.71 4.46 13.09
N THR A 31 -3.83 4.24 12.38
CA THR A 31 -4.72 5.33 11.93
C THR A 31 -5.32 6.13 13.09
N GLN A 32 -5.26 5.62 14.33
CA GLN A 32 -5.67 6.33 15.54
C GLN A 32 -4.57 7.23 16.12
N THR A 33 -3.42 7.34 15.45
CA THR A 33 -2.25 8.09 15.92
C THR A 33 -1.82 9.16 14.93
N ASP A 34 -0.89 10.04 15.32
CA ASP A 34 -0.33 11.10 14.46
C ASP A 34 0.46 10.56 13.25
N TYR A 35 0.67 9.25 13.14
CA TYR A 35 1.29 8.61 11.97
C TYR A 35 0.41 8.60 10.73
N LEU A 36 -0.88 8.93 10.88
CA LEU A 36 -1.81 9.07 9.76
C LEU A 36 -1.23 10.01 8.70
N HIS A 37 -1.19 9.53 7.46
CA HIS A 37 -0.71 10.29 6.30
C HIS A 37 0.79 10.66 6.30
N SER A 38 1.59 10.04 7.17
CA SER A 38 3.06 10.12 7.08
C SER A 38 3.59 9.50 5.77
N ASP A 39 4.83 9.83 5.39
CA ASP A 39 5.50 9.23 4.23
C ASP A 39 5.56 7.69 4.36
N LEU A 40 5.75 7.18 5.59
CA LEU A 40 5.69 5.75 5.89
C LEU A 40 4.28 5.16 5.68
N HIS A 41 3.24 5.88 6.06
CA HIS A 41 1.87 5.42 5.84
C HIS A 41 1.57 5.29 4.34
N ILE A 42 1.92 6.30 3.55
CA ILE A 42 1.76 6.27 2.07
C ILE A 42 2.56 5.13 1.46
N TRP A 43 3.77 4.89 1.97
CA TRP A 43 4.59 3.76 1.56
C TRP A 43 3.92 2.42 1.83
N LEU A 44 3.43 2.19 3.05
CA LEU A 44 2.76 0.94 3.44
C LEU A 44 1.48 0.70 2.64
N LEU A 45 0.70 1.74 2.36
CA LEU A 45 -0.50 1.64 1.52
C LEU A 45 -0.14 1.27 0.07
N SER A 46 0.89 1.89 -0.50
CA SER A 46 1.34 1.63 -1.86
C SER A 46 1.83 0.20 -2.05
N ILE A 47 2.67 -0.28 -1.12
CA ILE A 47 3.16 -1.66 -1.12
C ILE A 47 2.01 -2.64 -0.86
N GLY A 48 1.11 -2.32 0.08
CA GLY A 48 -0.06 -3.12 0.41
C GLY A 48 -0.98 -3.32 -0.79
N MET A 49 -1.29 -2.27 -1.56
CA MET A 49 -2.07 -2.35 -2.80
C MET A 49 -1.40 -3.27 -3.83
N ALA A 50 -0.10 -3.10 -4.07
CA ALA A 50 0.61 -3.93 -5.05
C ALA A 50 0.63 -5.42 -4.63
N ALA A 51 0.97 -5.69 -3.37
CA ALA A 51 1.11 -7.04 -2.84
C ALA A 51 -0.22 -7.77 -2.66
N SER A 52 -1.32 -7.04 -2.47
CA SER A 52 -2.67 -7.59 -2.30
C SER A 52 -3.43 -7.79 -3.62
N THR A 53 -2.80 -7.55 -4.78
CA THR A 53 -3.46 -7.75 -6.08
C THR A 53 -4.05 -9.16 -6.20
N GLY A 54 -5.36 -9.24 -6.49
CA GLY A 54 -6.09 -10.51 -6.56
C GLY A 54 -6.53 -11.08 -5.20
N MET A 55 -6.34 -10.34 -4.10
CA MET A 55 -6.76 -10.72 -2.76
C MET A 55 -7.86 -9.78 -2.24
N PRO A 56 -8.74 -10.24 -1.32
CA PRO A 56 -9.83 -9.41 -0.78
C PRO A 56 -9.36 -8.13 -0.07
N GLN A 57 -8.14 -8.12 0.46
CA GLN A 57 -7.59 -6.99 1.21
C GLN A 57 -7.29 -5.77 0.34
N VAL A 58 -7.17 -5.93 -0.98
CA VAL A 58 -6.81 -4.84 -1.91
C VAL A 58 -7.76 -3.65 -1.81
N GLN A 59 -9.06 -3.90 -1.61
CA GLN A 59 -10.05 -2.85 -1.50
C GLN A 59 -9.79 -1.96 -0.29
N TRP A 60 -9.41 -2.55 0.85
CA TRP A 60 -9.14 -1.78 2.06
C TRP A 60 -7.92 -0.86 1.88
N PHE A 61 -6.85 -1.36 1.26
CA PHE A 61 -5.68 -0.53 0.97
C PHE A 61 -6.01 0.59 -0.02
N PHE A 62 -6.86 0.30 -1.01
CA PHE A 62 -7.34 1.28 -1.98
C PHE A 62 -8.16 2.39 -1.30
N ASP A 63 -9.15 2.04 -0.48
CA ASP A 63 -10.00 3.00 0.22
C ASP A 63 -9.16 3.91 1.15
N GLN A 64 -8.19 3.34 1.88
CA GLN A 64 -7.29 4.12 2.71
C GLN A 64 -6.38 5.03 1.89
N ALA A 65 -5.92 4.59 0.72
CA ALA A 65 -5.14 5.41 -0.19
C ALA A 65 -5.96 6.57 -0.77
N CYS A 66 -7.24 6.38 -1.07
CA CYS A 66 -8.17 7.46 -1.45
C CYS A 66 -8.28 8.52 -0.35
N ILE A 67 -8.53 8.09 0.89
CA ILE A 67 -8.61 9.00 2.05
C ILE A 67 -7.31 9.80 2.21
N ALA A 68 -6.17 9.11 2.09
CA ALA A 68 -4.86 9.74 2.19
C ALA A 68 -4.55 10.69 1.03
N ALA A 69 -4.95 10.35 -0.20
CA ALA A 69 -4.83 11.20 -1.37
C ALA A 69 -5.57 12.52 -1.18
N LEU A 70 -6.81 12.46 -0.69
CA LEU A 70 -7.63 13.64 -0.40
C LEU A 70 -7.01 14.50 0.71
N ALA A 71 -6.63 13.87 1.84
CA ALA A 71 -6.08 14.58 2.99
C ALA A 71 -4.77 15.31 2.66
N LEU A 72 -3.90 14.68 1.87
CA LEU A 72 -2.59 15.22 1.48
C LEU A 72 -2.61 15.98 0.14
N ARG A 73 -3.76 16.03 -0.54
CA ARG A 73 -3.92 16.59 -1.89
C ARG A 73 -2.95 15.97 -2.91
N LEU A 74 -2.73 14.67 -2.84
CA LEU A 74 -1.94 13.93 -3.82
C LEU A 74 -2.74 13.81 -5.10
N ARG A 75 -2.25 14.41 -6.20
CA ARG A 75 -2.97 14.50 -7.48
C ARG A 75 -2.21 13.89 -8.67
N GLU A 76 -0.94 13.57 -8.46
CA GLU A 76 -0.07 13.05 -9.52
C GLU A 76 0.96 12.09 -8.93
N TRP A 77 1.52 11.26 -9.81
CA TRP A 77 2.43 10.19 -9.43
C TRP A 77 3.73 10.71 -8.81
N GLU A 78 4.23 11.85 -9.28
CA GLU A 78 5.46 12.48 -8.80
C GLU A 78 5.38 12.82 -7.31
N GLN A 79 4.20 13.22 -6.83
CA GLN A 79 3.97 13.54 -5.42
C GLN A 79 3.97 12.29 -4.55
N VAL A 80 3.43 11.18 -5.06
CA VAL A 80 3.47 9.87 -4.38
C VAL A 80 4.90 9.34 -4.37
N LEU A 81 5.55 9.33 -5.53
CA LEU A 81 6.92 8.85 -5.72
C LEU A 81 7.89 9.57 -4.78
N GLY A 82 7.82 10.90 -4.69
CA GLY A 82 8.67 11.67 -3.79
C GLY A 82 8.51 11.30 -2.31
N ARG A 83 7.37 10.75 -1.89
CA ARG A 83 7.17 10.19 -0.53
C ARG A 83 7.71 8.78 -0.41
N LEU A 84 7.53 7.95 -1.43
CA LEU A 84 8.09 6.59 -1.45
C LEU A 84 9.62 6.61 -1.36
N GLU A 85 10.26 7.52 -2.08
CA GLU A 85 11.71 7.71 -2.09
C GLU A 85 12.28 8.17 -0.75
N ARG A 86 11.49 8.87 0.08
CA ARG A 86 11.90 9.27 1.44
C ARG A 86 11.94 8.12 2.43
N ILE A 87 11.29 7.00 2.12
CA ILE A 87 11.25 5.80 2.97
C ILE A 87 12.17 4.73 2.39
N LEU A 88 11.73 4.11 1.30
CA LEU A 88 12.47 3.07 0.59
C LEU A 88 11.83 2.85 -0.78
N TRP A 89 12.48 3.27 -1.85
CA TRP A 89 12.00 2.99 -3.19
C TRP A 89 13.05 2.24 -3.98
N ILE A 90 12.69 1.06 -4.49
CA ILE A 90 13.53 0.29 -5.40
C ILE A 90 12.82 0.30 -6.76
N PRO A 91 13.35 1.02 -7.76
CA PRO A 91 12.81 0.99 -9.10
C PRO A 91 12.79 -0.44 -9.63
N GLY A 92 11.62 -0.89 -10.10
CA GLY A 92 11.43 -2.24 -10.62
C GLY A 92 10.02 -2.40 -11.20
N PRO A 93 9.65 -3.60 -11.66
CA PRO A 93 8.34 -3.87 -12.30
C PRO A 93 7.12 -3.53 -11.44
N GLN A 94 7.34 -3.34 -10.14
CA GLN A 94 6.33 -2.92 -9.17
C GLN A 94 5.96 -1.44 -9.35
N ARG A 95 6.83 -0.62 -9.96
CA ARG A 95 6.58 0.80 -10.24
C ARG A 95 5.32 0.98 -11.05
N GLU A 96 5.23 0.32 -12.21
CA GLU A 96 4.09 0.45 -13.12
C GLU A 96 2.82 -0.14 -12.52
N ALA A 97 2.96 -1.15 -11.65
CA ALA A 97 1.81 -1.70 -10.92
C ALA A 97 1.29 -0.71 -9.89
N ILE A 98 2.16 -0.11 -9.09
CA ILE A 98 1.79 0.88 -8.06
C ILE A 98 1.27 2.16 -8.70
N SER A 99 1.94 2.68 -9.74
CA SER A 99 1.52 3.93 -10.40
C SER A 99 0.10 3.82 -10.98
N ARG A 100 -0.21 2.70 -11.67
CA ARG A 100 -1.55 2.45 -12.19
C ARG A 100 -2.61 2.42 -11.09
N ARG A 101 -2.31 1.88 -9.91
CA ARG A 101 -3.26 1.92 -8.77
C ARG A 101 -3.54 3.33 -8.29
N TRP A 102 -2.51 4.18 -8.26
CA TRP A 102 -2.71 5.58 -7.89
C TRP A 102 -3.45 6.37 -8.97
N GLU A 103 -3.23 6.05 -10.25
CA GLU A 103 -4.01 6.60 -11.37
C GLU A 103 -5.49 6.21 -11.27
N GLU A 104 -5.81 4.94 -10.92
CA GLU A 104 -7.18 4.49 -10.65
C GLU A 104 -7.83 5.33 -9.53
N ILE A 105 -7.10 5.61 -8.45
CA ILE A 105 -7.57 6.46 -7.34
C ILE A 105 -7.91 7.87 -7.84
N TRP A 106 -7.02 8.51 -8.60
CA TRP A 106 -7.29 9.86 -9.10
C TRP A 106 -8.46 9.90 -10.07
N GLY A 107 -8.65 8.86 -10.89
CA GLY A 107 -9.84 8.72 -11.73
C GLY A 107 -11.13 8.72 -10.92
N MET A 108 -11.20 7.93 -9.85
CA MET A 108 -12.38 7.88 -8.97
C MET A 108 -12.64 9.19 -8.22
N LEU A 109 -11.58 9.88 -7.78
CA LEU A 109 -11.69 11.14 -7.04
C LEU A 109 -12.10 12.33 -7.93
N GLN A 110 -12.03 12.22 -9.26
CA GLN A 110 -12.50 13.25 -10.19
C GLN A 110 -13.99 13.14 -10.52
N GLU A 111 -14.59 11.97 -10.31
CA GLU A 111 -16.01 11.68 -10.57
C GLU A 111 -16.91 11.96 -9.35
N SER A 112 -16.33 12.35 -8.20
CA SER A 112 -17.02 12.61 -6.92
C SER A 112 -17.00 14.08 -6.51
#